data_AF-A0A8T6HYB7-F1
#
_entry.id   AF-A0A8T6HYB7-F1
#
_cell.length_a   1.000
_cell.length_b   1.000
_cell.length_c   1.000
_cell.angle_alpha   90.00
_cell.angle_beta   90.00
_cell.angle_gamma   90.00
#
_symmetry.space_group_name_H-M   'P 1'
#
loop_
_entity.id
_entity.type
_entity.pdbx_description
1 polymer ?
#
loop_
_entity_poly.entity_id
_entity_poly.type
_entity_poly.pdbx_seq_one_letter_code
_entity_poly.pdbx_strand_id
1 'polypeptide(L)'
;MPRKRRQDPKQTTLAFRPAGRGGARPGAGRKRVKKSRVPHRTRERVPAHCPVHVTLRVLDGLPGLRRAAFVRAFRETLRRMSRPGFRVVHYSVQDNHAHFLVEAAGKERLANGMKSLAARFARCVNRVFDRTGKVLADRFHHVVKRTPTEVRRALAYVLLNVRKHYRQRCRRKPPVVLDGASSGLWFDGWKGREPPPFGRYADADRDREVAAPHTWLLATGWRRIGLIDPAEVPGGNS
;
A
#
# COMPACT_ATOMS: atom_id res chain seq x y z
N MET A 1 -50.65 39.71 25.62
CA MET A 1 -50.82 39.18 24.25
C MET A 1 -49.73 38.15 23.96
N PRO A 2 -49.98 36.82 24.01
CA PRO A 2 -48.98 35.81 23.70
C PRO A 2 -48.91 35.52 22.19
N ARG A 3 -47.70 35.44 21.64
CA ARG A 3 -47.40 35.15 20.22
C ARG A 3 -47.79 33.72 19.84
N LYS A 4 -48.61 33.56 18.79
CA LYS A 4 -48.97 32.27 18.17
C LYS A 4 -47.72 31.54 17.63
N ARG A 5 -47.57 30.26 18.00
CA ARG A 5 -46.60 29.32 17.38
C ARG A 5 -46.96 29.10 15.91
N ARG A 6 -45.98 29.19 15.01
CA ARG A 6 -46.09 28.73 13.61
C ARG A 6 -46.09 27.19 13.59
N GLN A 7 -47.05 26.58 12.89
CA GLN A 7 -47.06 25.15 12.60
C GLN A 7 -46.07 24.85 11.45
N ASP A 8 -45.29 23.78 11.60
CA ASP A 8 -44.43 23.27 10.53
C ASP A 8 -45.28 22.67 9.39
N PRO A 9 -44.89 22.85 8.11
CA PRO A 9 -45.63 22.31 6.97
C PRO A 9 -45.53 20.77 6.96
N LYS A 10 -46.69 20.11 6.95
CA LYS A 10 -46.79 18.66 6.69
C LYS A 10 -46.46 18.39 5.22
N GLN A 11 -45.35 17.71 4.98
CA GLN A 11 -44.96 17.24 3.65
C GLN A 11 -45.93 16.15 3.17
N THR A 12 -46.64 16.38 2.08
CA THR A 12 -47.45 15.38 1.38
C THR A 12 -46.55 14.42 0.60
N THR A 13 -46.81 13.12 0.74
CA THR A 13 -46.13 12.05 0.00
C THR A 13 -46.65 11.99 -1.43
N LEU A 14 -45.80 12.32 -2.40
CA LEU A 14 -46.04 12.06 -3.83
C LEU A 14 -45.80 10.56 -4.11
N ALA A 15 -46.85 9.86 -4.51
CA ALA A 15 -46.78 8.46 -4.92
C ALA A 15 -46.27 8.35 -6.37
N PHE A 16 -45.01 7.95 -6.55
CA PHE A 16 -44.48 7.59 -7.86
C PHE A 16 -44.93 6.18 -8.24
N ARG A 17 -45.68 6.05 -9.35
CA ARG A 17 -45.91 4.73 -10.00
C ARG A 17 -44.60 4.31 -10.70
N PRO A 18 -44.03 3.12 -10.42
CA PRO A 18 -42.79 2.70 -11.04
C PRO A 18 -43.02 2.26 -12.48
N ALA A 19 -42.45 3.00 -13.44
CA ALA A 19 -42.32 2.56 -14.83
C ALA A 19 -41.04 1.71 -14.97
N GLY A 20 -41.19 0.38 -14.84
CA GLY A 20 -40.09 -0.57 -15.04
C GLY A 20 -40.44 -1.99 -14.61
N ARG A 21 -39.73 -2.98 -15.15
CA ARG A 21 -39.87 -4.40 -14.75
C ARG A 21 -39.31 -4.60 -13.33
N GLY A 22 -40.21 -4.68 -12.34
CA GLY A 22 -39.90 -5.08 -10.97
C GLY A 22 -40.75 -4.32 -9.93
N GLY A 23 -41.80 -4.96 -9.41
CA GLY A 23 -42.68 -4.37 -8.40
C GLY A 23 -42.06 -4.30 -6.99
N ALA A 24 -42.51 -3.32 -6.21
CA ALA A 24 -42.14 -3.19 -4.79
C ALA A 24 -42.62 -4.42 -4.02
N ARG A 25 -41.68 -5.21 -3.51
CA ARG A 25 -41.94 -6.33 -2.60
C ARG A 25 -40.95 -6.31 -1.44
N PRO A 26 -41.31 -6.79 -0.25
CA PRO A 26 -40.37 -6.97 0.86
C PRO A 26 -39.13 -7.75 0.37
N GLY A 27 -37.94 -7.17 0.54
CA GLY A 27 -36.68 -7.75 0.05
C GLY A 27 -36.32 -7.44 -1.41
N ALA A 28 -37.09 -6.60 -2.11
CA ALA A 28 -36.71 -6.07 -3.42
C ALA A 28 -35.52 -5.09 -3.31
N GLY A 29 -34.55 -5.25 -4.21
CA GLY A 29 -33.34 -4.42 -4.27
C GLY A 29 -32.06 -5.25 -4.14
N ARG A 30 -30.95 -4.63 -4.52
CA ARG A 30 -29.62 -5.26 -4.45
C ARG A 30 -29.26 -5.54 -2.99
N LYS A 31 -28.93 -6.80 -2.65
CA LYS A 31 -28.43 -7.19 -1.31
C LYS A 31 -27.36 -6.19 -0.84
N ARG A 32 -27.55 -5.61 0.35
CA ARG A 32 -26.57 -4.71 0.97
C ARG A 32 -25.25 -5.45 1.15
N VAL A 33 -24.23 -5.04 0.41
CA VAL A 33 -22.86 -5.56 0.59
C VAL A 33 -22.38 -5.09 1.97
N LYS A 34 -21.82 -5.99 2.78
CA LYS A 34 -21.17 -5.64 4.07
C LYS A 34 -20.29 -4.41 3.87
N LYS A 35 -20.41 -3.40 4.76
CA LYS A 35 -19.67 -2.12 4.71
C LYS A 35 -18.22 -2.38 4.31
N SER A 36 -17.83 -1.99 3.08
CA SER A 36 -16.42 -1.85 2.75
C SER A 36 -15.85 -0.83 3.71
N ARG A 37 -14.74 -1.18 4.41
CA ARG A 37 -14.11 -0.29 5.40
C ARG A 37 -13.48 0.96 4.78
N VAL A 38 -13.59 1.13 3.46
CA VAL A 38 -13.09 2.29 2.72
C VAL A 38 -14.28 3.04 2.11
N PRO A 39 -14.58 4.28 2.56
CA PRO A 39 -15.57 5.12 1.92
C PRO A 39 -15.21 5.35 0.45
N HIS A 40 -16.23 5.51 -0.39
CA HIS A 40 -16.06 5.89 -1.80
C HIS A 40 -15.61 7.37 -1.88
N ARG A 41 -14.37 7.67 -1.49
CA ARG A 41 -13.77 8.99 -1.70
C ARG A 41 -13.37 9.12 -3.17
N THR A 42 -13.63 10.30 -3.75
CA THR A 42 -13.10 10.70 -5.06
C THR A 42 -11.60 10.41 -5.07
N ARG A 43 -11.14 9.62 -6.06
CA ARG A 43 -9.71 9.29 -6.17
C ARG A 43 -8.92 10.58 -6.33
N GLU A 44 -7.98 10.80 -5.43
CA GLU A 44 -7.05 11.92 -5.48
C GLU A 44 -6.37 11.97 -6.86
N ARG A 45 -6.21 13.17 -7.44
CA ARG A 45 -5.51 13.33 -8.71
C ARG A 45 -4.07 12.86 -8.48
N VAL A 46 -3.61 11.91 -9.29
CA VAL A 46 -2.23 11.40 -9.25
C VAL A 46 -1.45 12.12 -10.35
N PRO A 47 -0.60 13.10 -10.01
CA PRO A 47 0.27 13.74 -10.98
C PRO A 47 1.30 12.72 -11.48
N ALA A 48 1.63 12.76 -12.77
CA ALA A 48 2.58 11.80 -13.37
C ALA A 48 4.00 11.90 -12.77
N HIS A 49 4.31 12.99 -12.08
CA HIS A 49 5.62 13.27 -11.48
C HIS A 49 5.69 12.97 -9.97
N CYS A 50 4.63 12.44 -9.35
CA CYS A 50 4.61 12.14 -7.93
C CYS A 50 4.67 10.63 -7.67
N PRO A 51 5.57 10.15 -6.80
CA PRO A 51 5.53 8.78 -6.32
C PRO A 51 4.31 8.57 -5.40
N VAL A 52 3.83 7.33 -5.33
CA VAL A 52 2.65 6.96 -4.58
C VAL A 52 3.01 5.87 -3.58
N HIS A 53 2.70 6.11 -2.31
CA HIS A 53 2.78 5.08 -1.27
C HIS A 53 1.50 4.26 -1.27
N VAL A 54 1.61 2.94 -1.43
CA VAL A 54 0.49 2.02 -1.54
C VAL A 54 0.59 0.94 -0.48
N THR A 55 -0.56 0.51 0.03
CA THR A 55 -0.67 -0.62 0.97
C THR A 55 -1.67 -1.66 0.44
N LEU A 56 -1.24 -2.92 0.39
CA LEU A 56 -2.07 -4.10 0.12
C LEU A 56 -2.24 -4.91 1.40
N ARG A 57 -3.48 -5.11 1.86
CA ARG A 57 -3.79 -5.90 3.07
C ARG A 57 -4.44 -7.22 2.68
N VAL A 58 -3.97 -8.33 3.27
CA VAL A 58 -4.60 -9.65 3.09
C VAL A 58 -5.74 -9.86 4.07
N LEU A 59 -6.62 -10.82 3.77
CA LEU A 59 -7.66 -11.27 4.70
C LEU A 59 -7.03 -11.83 5.99
N ASP A 60 -7.81 -11.79 7.07
CA ASP A 60 -7.42 -12.43 8.31
C ASP A 60 -7.42 -13.97 8.14
N GLY A 61 -6.57 -14.65 8.91
CA GLY A 61 -6.45 -16.12 8.87
C GLY A 61 -5.55 -16.68 7.75
N LEU A 62 -4.92 -15.83 6.94
CA LEU A 62 -3.85 -16.29 6.03
C LEU A 62 -2.54 -16.55 6.78
N PRO A 63 -1.71 -17.50 6.30
CA PRO A 63 -0.33 -17.63 6.77
C PRO A 63 0.43 -16.32 6.63
N GLY A 64 1.35 -16.05 7.56
CA GLY A 64 2.13 -14.82 7.58
C GLY A 64 2.97 -14.64 6.31
N LEU A 65 2.85 -13.47 5.69
CA LEU A 65 3.56 -13.14 4.45
C LEU A 65 5.08 -13.03 4.63
N ARG A 66 5.58 -12.94 5.86
CA ARG A 66 7.03 -12.93 6.13
C ARG A 66 7.69 -14.30 6.10
N ARG A 67 6.95 -15.36 5.76
CA ARG A 67 7.53 -16.69 5.51
C ARG A 67 8.52 -16.62 4.33
N ALA A 68 9.68 -17.24 4.50
CA ALA A 68 10.78 -17.26 3.52
C ALA A 68 10.31 -17.60 2.11
N ALA A 69 9.51 -18.66 1.99
CA ALA A 69 8.97 -19.16 0.72
C ALA A 69 8.12 -18.09 -0.01
N PHE A 70 7.33 -17.31 0.72
CA PHE A 70 6.55 -16.24 0.12
C PHE A 70 7.43 -15.08 -0.31
N VAL A 71 8.33 -14.62 0.57
CA VAL A 71 9.24 -13.50 0.27
C VAL A 71 10.05 -13.81 -0.99
N ARG A 72 10.64 -15.01 -1.09
CA ARG A 72 11.40 -15.45 -2.27
C ARG A 72 10.55 -15.47 -3.54
N ALA A 73 9.41 -16.15 -3.50
CA ALA A 73 8.52 -16.25 -4.66
C ALA A 73 7.95 -14.89 -5.11
N PHE A 74 7.74 -13.96 -4.16
CA PHE A 74 7.27 -12.63 -4.47
C PHE A 74 8.37 -11.74 -5.06
N ARG A 75 9.63 -11.86 -4.60
CA ARG A 75 10.79 -11.20 -5.22
C ARG A 75 10.94 -11.60 -6.69
N GLU A 76 10.84 -12.89 -7.01
CA GLU A 76 10.83 -13.37 -8.40
C GLU A 76 9.66 -12.78 -9.21
N THR A 77 8.49 -12.68 -8.59
CA THR A 77 7.31 -12.09 -9.22
C THR A 77 7.52 -10.60 -9.55
N LEU A 78 8.20 -9.87 -8.68
CA LEU A 78 8.55 -8.46 -8.90
C LEU A 78 9.64 -8.31 -9.97
N ARG A 79 10.68 -9.14 -9.98
CA ARG A 79 11.72 -9.17 -11.05
C ARG A 79 11.11 -9.29 -12.44
N ARG A 80 10.13 -10.19 -12.59
CA ARG A 80 9.45 -10.43 -13.87
C ARG A 80 8.36 -9.40 -14.17
N MET A 81 8.07 -8.49 -13.25
CA MET A 81 7.03 -7.48 -13.43
C MET A 81 7.57 -6.28 -14.21
N SER A 82 7.36 -6.30 -15.53
CA SER A 82 7.53 -5.12 -16.38
C SER A 82 6.19 -4.54 -16.80
N ARG A 83 6.03 -3.22 -16.71
CA ARG A 83 4.86 -2.53 -17.27
C ARG A 83 5.24 -1.12 -17.75
N PRO A 84 5.02 -0.79 -19.03
CA PRO A 84 5.23 0.57 -19.52
C PRO A 84 4.40 1.59 -18.73
N GLY A 85 5.09 2.60 -18.20
CA GLY A 85 4.47 3.70 -17.44
C GLY A 85 4.02 3.35 -16.02
N PHE A 86 4.37 2.20 -15.45
CA PHE A 86 4.16 1.87 -14.04
C PHE A 86 5.33 1.07 -13.49
N ARG A 87 5.81 1.41 -12.29
CA ARG A 87 6.90 0.67 -11.67
C ARG A 87 6.80 0.62 -10.15
N VAL A 88 7.25 -0.50 -9.59
CA VAL A 88 7.52 -0.66 -8.16
C VAL A 88 8.97 -0.27 -7.93
N VAL A 89 9.21 0.75 -7.11
CA VAL A 89 10.55 1.26 -6.80
C VAL A 89 11.04 0.75 -5.47
N HIS A 90 10.17 0.74 -4.45
CA HIS A 90 10.48 0.14 -3.16
C HIS A 90 9.30 -0.64 -2.61
N TYR A 91 9.57 -1.63 -1.77
CA TYR A 91 8.55 -2.37 -1.05
C TYR A 91 9.05 -2.85 0.31
N SER A 92 8.10 -3.21 1.17
CA SER A 92 8.33 -4.00 2.39
C SER A 92 7.12 -4.87 2.68
N VAL A 93 7.37 -6.16 2.94
CA VAL A 93 6.37 -7.14 3.32
C VAL A 93 6.28 -7.23 4.85
N GLN A 94 5.08 -7.05 5.37
CA GLN A 94 4.71 -7.25 6.77
C GLN A 94 3.89 -8.53 6.90
N ASP A 95 3.56 -8.97 8.12
CA ASP A 95 2.89 -10.26 8.32
C ASP A 95 1.53 -10.39 7.62
N ASN A 96 0.73 -9.31 7.59
CA ASN A 96 -0.63 -9.30 7.02
C ASN A 96 -0.87 -8.20 5.98
N HIS A 97 0.18 -7.49 5.55
CA HIS A 97 0.09 -6.48 4.50
C HIS A 97 1.45 -6.24 3.85
N ALA A 98 1.46 -5.56 2.72
CA ALA A 98 2.68 -5.11 2.04
C ALA A 98 2.57 -3.63 1.70
N HIS A 99 3.67 -2.89 1.91
CA HIS A 99 3.83 -1.51 1.51
C HIS A 99 4.65 -1.40 0.23
N PHE A 100 4.30 -0.44 -0.63
CA PHE A 100 5.00 -0.17 -1.88
C PHE A 100 5.17 1.34 -2.08
N LEU A 101 6.31 1.76 -2.64
CA LEU A 101 6.46 3.02 -3.33
C LEU A 101 6.48 2.74 -4.83
N VAL A 102 5.51 3.32 -5.53
CA VAL A 102 5.33 3.12 -6.96
C VAL A 102 5.35 4.45 -7.70
N GLU A 103 5.75 4.43 -8.96
CA GLU A 103 5.59 5.56 -9.88
C GLU A 103 4.69 5.14 -11.03
N ALA A 104 3.90 6.09 -11.54
CA ALA A 104 3.03 5.86 -12.67
C ALA A 104 2.90 7.11 -13.54
N ALA A 105 2.86 6.91 -14.86
CA ALA A 105 2.58 7.97 -15.83
C ALA A 105 1.07 8.28 -15.86
N GLY A 106 0.57 8.83 -14.75
CA GLY A 106 -0.82 9.24 -14.58
C GLY A 106 -1.75 8.16 -14.02
N LYS A 107 -3.01 8.57 -13.82
CA LYS A 107 -4.06 7.81 -13.11
C LYS A 107 -4.37 6.45 -13.76
N GLU A 108 -4.40 6.39 -15.08
CA GLU A 108 -4.73 5.15 -15.81
C GLU A 108 -3.63 4.10 -15.68
N ARG A 109 -2.37 4.52 -15.86
CA ARG A 109 -1.21 3.65 -15.68
C ARG A 109 -1.09 3.19 -14.23
N LEU A 110 -1.40 4.04 -13.26
CA LEU A 110 -1.49 3.63 -11.86
C LEU A 110 -2.57 2.57 -11.66
N ALA A 111 -3.79 2.81 -12.14
CA ALA A 111 -4.91 1.88 -11.96
C ALA A 111 -4.61 0.51 -12.60
N ASN A 112 -4.07 0.48 -13.82
CA ASN A 112 -3.74 -0.74 -14.52
C ASN A 112 -2.53 -1.45 -13.90
N GLY A 113 -1.50 -0.70 -13.49
CA GLY A 113 -0.35 -1.21 -12.76
C GLY A 113 -0.74 -1.82 -11.42
N MET A 114 -1.63 -1.18 -10.66
CA MET A 114 -2.12 -1.70 -9.39
C MET A 114 -2.99 -2.94 -9.54
N LYS A 115 -3.84 -3.03 -10.57
CA LYS A 115 -4.56 -4.28 -10.90
C LYS A 115 -3.57 -5.43 -11.15
N SER A 116 -2.55 -5.15 -11.95
CA SER A 116 -1.48 -6.08 -12.33
C SER A 116 -0.67 -6.56 -11.12
N LEU A 117 -0.28 -5.64 -10.23
CA LEU A 117 0.43 -5.92 -8.98
C LEU A 117 -0.43 -6.74 -8.02
N ALA A 118 -1.67 -6.30 -7.76
CA ALA A 118 -2.59 -6.97 -6.85
C ALA A 118 -2.92 -8.40 -7.29
N ALA A 119 -3.14 -8.62 -8.59
CA ALA A 119 -3.41 -9.94 -9.13
C ALA A 119 -2.20 -10.88 -9.03
N ARG A 120 -0.98 -10.37 -9.28
CA ARG A 120 0.26 -11.15 -9.10
C ARG A 120 0.51 -11.48 -7.63
N PHE A 121 0.33 -10.52 -6.74
CA PHE A 121 0.44 -10.69 -5.31
C PHE A 121 -0.51 -11.79 -4.81
N ALA A 122 -1.81 -11.69 -5.15
CA ALA A 122 -2.80 -12.68 -4.75
C ALA A 122 -2.50 -14.08 -5.30
N ARG A 123 -2.10 -14.19 -6.58
CA ARG A 123 -1.69 -15.48 -7.17
C ARG A 123 -0.45 -16.06 -6.48
N CYS A 124 0.52 -15.23 -6.13
CA CYS A 124 1.71 -15.67 -5.39
C CYS A 124 1.34 -16.20 -4.01
N VAL A 125 0.49 -15.48 -3.26
CA VAL A 125 -0.01 -15.93 -1.95
C VAL A 125 -0.71 -17.27 -2.07
N ASN A 126 -1.67 -17.39 -2.99
CA ASN A 126 -2.43 -18.62 -3.20
C ASN A 126 -1.53 -19.80 -3.58
N ARG A 127 -0.59 -19.61 -4.51
CA ARG A 127 0.35 -20.65 -4.92
C ARG A 127 1.26 -21.10 -3.77
N VAL A 128 1.88 -20.16 -3.06
CA VAL A 128 2.87 -20.48 -2.01
C VAL A 128 2.22 -21.15 -0.79
N PHE A 129 0.98 -20.79 -0.48
CA PHE A 129 0.27 -21.33 0.68
C PHE A 129 -0.72 -22.44 0.33
N ASP A 130 -0.68 -22.95 -0.90
CA ASP A 130 -1.57 -23.99 -1.40
C ASP A 130 -3.07 -23.69 -1.14
N ARG A 131 -3.48 -22.50 -1.59
CA ARG A 131 -4.83 -21.98 -1.41
C ARG A 131 -5.42 -21.54 -2.73
N THR A 132 -6.75 -21.47 -2.73
CA THR A 132 -7.53 -20.84 -3.80
C THR A 132 -8.41 -19.73 -3.22
N GLY A 133 -8.96 -18.88 -4.10
CA GLY A 133 -9.92 -17.85 -3.73
C GLY A 133 -9.32 -16.50 -3.37
N LYS A 134 -10.12 -15.69 -2.67
CA LYS A 134 -9.83 -14.27 -2.38
C LYS A 134 -8.68 -14.14 -1.37
N VAL A 135 -7.74 -13.25 -1.66
CA VAL A 135 -6.58 -12.96 -0.79
C VAL A 135 -6.64 -11.58 -0.17
N LEU A 136 -6.95 -10.55 -0.96
CA LEU A 136 -6.91 -9.15 -0.50
C LEU A 136 -8.19 -8.81 0.24
N ALA A 137 -8.08 -8.20 1.43
CA ALA A 137 -9.23 -7.85 2.26
C ALA A 137 -10.11 -6.78 1.58
N ASP A 138 -9.46 -5.72 1.10
CA ASP A 138 -10.07 -4.53 0.52
C ASP A 138 -9.31 -4.08 -0.73
N ARG A 139 -9.75 -2.95 -1.31
CA ARG A 139 -8.96 -2.24 -2.32
C ARG A 139 -7.65 -1.73 -1.70
N PHE A 140 -6.66 -1.49 -2.54
CA PHE A 140 -5.42 -0.87 -2.11
C PHE A 140 -5.68 0.55 -1.56
N HIS A 141 -5.00 0.90 -0.47
CA HIS A 141 -4.92 2.28 0.01
C HIS A 141 -3.72 2.96 -0.66
N HIS A 142 -3.86 4.22 -1.07
CA HIS A 142 -2.77 4.97 -1.69
C HIS A 142 -2.72 6.41 -1.19
N VAL A 143 -1.51 6.95 -1.10
CA VAL A 143 -1.22 8.34 -0.74
C VAL A 143 -0.18 8.88 -1.70
N VAL A 144 -0.51 9.95 -2.42
CA VAL A 144 0.43 10.65 -3.31
C VAL A 144 1.43 11.42 -2.45
N LYS A 145 2.73 11.32 -2.76
CA LYS A 145 3.79 12.09 -2.09
C LYS A 145 4.20 13.24 -3.01
N ARG A 146 3.96 14.47 -2.56
CA ARG A 146 4.10 15.69 -3.38
C ARG A 146 5.39 16.44 -3.09
N THR A 147 5.96 16.24 -1.92
CA THR A 147 7.14 16.99 -1.46
C THR A 147 8.34 16.09 -1.17
N PRO A 148 9.57 16.61 -1.26
CA PRO A 148 10.77 15.89 -0.85
C PRO A 148 10.69 15.30 0.57
N THR A 149 10.13 16.07 1.51
CA THR A 149 9.95 15.64 2.91
C THR A 149 9.01 14.45 3.03
N GLU A 150 7.87 14.49 2.34
CA GLU A 150 6.93 13.36 2.32
C GLU A 150 7.56 12.11 1.72
N VAL A 151 8.40 12.27 0.69
CA VAL A 151 9.10 11.16 0.04
C VAL A 151 10.17 10.56 0.95
N ARG A 152 11.02 11.38 1.59
CA ARG A 152 12.01 10.88 2.56
C ARG A 152 11.32 10.11 3.69
N ARG A 153 10.24 10.67 4.25
CA ARG A 153 9.45 10.01 5.31
C ARG A 153 8.84 8.70 4.83
N ALA A 154 8.32 8.66 3.60
CA ALA A 154 7.76 7.44 3.03
C ALA A 154 8.83 6.37 2.76
N LEU A 155 10.01 6.74 2.27
CA LEU A 155 11.16 5.84 2.12
C LEU A 155 11.58 5.24 3.46
N ALA A 156 11.79 6.10 4.47
CA ALA A 156 12.17 5.65 5.82
C ALA A 156 11.10 4.74 6.40
N TYR A 157 9.82 5.13 6.29
CA TYR A 157 8.71 4.30 6.73
C TYR A 157 8.71 2.93 6.03
N VAL A 158 8.69 2.89 4.69
CA VAL A 158 8.60 1.62 3.94
C VAL A 158 9.80 0.72 4.25
N LEU A 159 11.02 1.24 4.26
CA LEU A 159 12.23 0.42 4.41
C LEU A 159 12.55 0.04 5.87
N LEU A 160 12.11 0.84 6.85
CA LEU A 160 12.46 0.65 8.26
C LEU A 160 11.26 0.31 9.16
N ASN A 161 10.06 0.09 8.62
CA ASN A 161 8.88 -0.20 9.45
C ASN A 161 9.04 -1.45 10.33
N VAL A 162 9.87 -2.43 9.94
CA VAL A 162 10.17 -3.58 10.81
C VAL A 162 10.84 -3.16 12.13
N ARG A 163 11.67 -2.12 12.11
CA ARG A 163 12.33 -1.59 13.31
C ARG A 163 11.31 -1.01 14.28
N LYS A 164 10.31 -0.29 13.76
CA LYS A 164 9.17 0.19 14.54
C LYS A 164 8.42 -0.95 15.20
N HIS A 165 8.06 -1.99 14.44
CA HIS A 165 7.37 -3.17 14.97
C HIS A 165 8.21 -3.94 15.99
N TYR A 166 9.52 -4.08 15.78
CA TYR A 166 10.43 -4.69 16.75
C TYR A 166 10.45 -3.89 18.06
N ARG A 167 10.62 -2.56 17.99
CA ARG A 167 10.61 -1.70 19.18
C ARG A 167 9.29 -1.81 19.94
N GLN A 168 8.16 -1.85 19.24
CA GLN A 168 6.84 -2.00 19.86
C GLN A 168 6.65 -3.38 20.53
N ARG A 169 7.11 -4.46 19.90
CA ARG A 169 6.95 -5.83 20.42
C ARG A 169 7.95 -6.17 21.53
N CYS A 170 9.22 -5.83 21.33
CA CYS A 170 10.32 -6.26 22.20
C CYS A 170 10.71 -5.21 23.24
N ARG A 171 10.22 -3.95 23.11
CA ARG A 171 10.56 -2.80 23.97
C ARG A 171 12.09 -2.58 24.10
N ARG A 172 12.86 -2.98 23.08
CA ARG A 172 14.33 -2.88 23.01
C ARG A 172 14.76 -2.15 21.74
N LYS A 173 16.03 -1.69 21.72
CA LYS A 173 16.64 -1.08 20.52
C LYS A 173 16.72 -2.14 19.41
N PRO A 174 16.12 -1.90 18.22
CA PRO A 174 16.17 -2.87 17.14
C PRO A 174 17.59 -2.98 16.55
N PRO A 175 18.05 -4.19 16.20
CA PRO A 175 19.34 -4.37 15.52
C PRO A 175 19.35 -3.62 14.19
N VAL A 176 20.49 -3.05 13.83
CA VAL A 176 20.67 -2.29 12.58
C VAL A 176 21.04 -3.26 11.46
N VAL A 177 20.00 -3.88 10.89
CA VAL A 177 20.08 -4.90 9.85
C VAL A 177 19.03 -4.57 8.80
N LEU A 178 19.38 -4.69 7.52
CA LEU A 178 18.42 -4.49 6.44
C LEU A 178 17.38 -5.61 6.43
N ASP A 179 16.12 -5.24 6.24
CA ASP A 179 15.02 -6.19 6.22
C ASP A 179 15.04 -7.03 4.93
N GLY A 180 15.25 -8.35 5.07
CA GLY A 180 15.23 -9.29 3.94
C GLY A 180 13.86 -9.46 3.27
N ALA A 181 12.79 -8.99 3.89
CA ALA A 181 11.45 -8.91 3.31
C ALA A 181 11.15 -7.53 2.69
N SER A 182 12.19 -6.73 2.39
CA SER A 182 12.09 -5.40 1.80
C SER A 182 13.08 -5.20 0.65
N SER A 183 12.87 -4.16 -0.15
CA SER A 183 13.81 -3.72 -1.18
C SER A 183 15.00 -2.90 -0.63
N GLY A 184 15.24 -2.90 0.69
CA GLY A 184 16.27 -2.07 1.32
C GLY A 184 17.69 -2.32 0.80
N LEU A 185 17.95 -3.52 0.28
CA LEU A 185 19.21 -3.90 -0.37
C LEU A 185 19.53 -3.02 -1.59
N TRP A 186 18.51 -2.59 -2.33
CA TRP A 186 18.66 -1.81 -3.57
C TRP A 186 18.61 -0.30 -3.35
N PHE A 187 18.44 0.13 -2.10
CA PHE A 187 18.37 1.53 -1.76
C PHE A 187 19.78 2.10 -1.57
N ASP A 188 20.10 3.12 -2.34
CA ASP A 188 21.39 3.82 -2.42
C ASP A 188 21.38 5.13 -1.61
N GLY A 189 20.46 5.22 -0.65
CA GLY A 189 20.17 6.42 0.12
C GLY A 189 20.43 6.29 1.63
N TRP A 190 21.14 5.24 2.03
CA TRP A 190 21.53 5.00 3.42
C TRP A 190 22.66 5.94 3.85
N LYS A 191 22.64 6.40 5.12
CA LYS A 191 23.82 7.00 5.77
C LYS A 191 24.84 5.91 6.10
N GLY A 192 26.12 6.24 5.98
CA GLY A 192 27.25 5.35 6.23
C GLY A 192 28.02 5.03 4.97
N ARG A 193 29.28 4.62 5.11
CA ARG A 193 30.14 4.22 3.98
C ARG A 193 29.78 2.84 3.42
N GLU A 194 29.21 1.98 4.27
CA GLU A 194 28.82 0.61 3.92
C GLU A 194 27.34 0.39 4.23
N PRO A 195 26.62 -0.36 3.37
CA PRO A 195 25.25 -0.75 3.67
C PRO A 195 25.22 -1.65 4.91
N PRO A 196 24.18 -1.55 5.75
CA PRO A 196 24.04 -2.45 6.90
C PRO A 196 23.98 -3.90 6.45
N PRO A 197 24.39 -4.85 7.32
CA PRO A 197 24.27 -6.27 7.02
C PRO A 197 22.84 -6.61 6.60
N PHE A 198 22.70 -7.42 5.55
CA PHE A 198 21.41 -7.90 5.08
C PHE A 198 20.94 -9.04 5.97
N GLY A 199 19.69 -8.97 6.44
CA GLY A 199 19.13 -9.96 7.36
C GLY A 199 19.02 -11.37 6.77
N ARG A 200 18.49 -12.29 7.58
CA ARG A 200 18.42 -13.75 7.36
C ARG A 200 17.49 -14.18 6.21
N TYR A 201 17.70 -13.67 5.00
CA TYR A 201 17.11 -14.08 3.70
C TYR A 201 18.05 -13.73 2.53
N ALA A 202 19.35 -13.63 2.78
CA ALA A 202 20.38 -13.44 1.77
C ALA A 202 20.54 -14.71 0.92
N ASP A 203 19.49 -15.14 0.21
CA ASP A 203 19.72 -16.03 -0.94
C ASP A 203 20.65 -15.28 -1.90
N ALA A 204 21.65 -16.00 -2.42
CA ALA A 204 22.75 -15.51 -3.26
C ALA A 204 22.31 -14.84 -4.59
N ASP A 205 21.00 -14.82 -4.84
CA ASP A 205 20.39 -14.23 -6.02
C ASP A 205 20.28 -12.70 -5.84
N ARG A 206 21.33 -12.02 -6.28
CA ARG A 206 21.51 -10.56 -6.27
C ARG A 206 20.89 -9.87 -7.49
N ASP A 207 19.91 -10.49 -8.14
CA ASP A 207 19.18 -9.79 -9.19
C ASP A 207 18.21 -8.78 -8.60
N ARG A 208 18.29 -7.55 -9.09
CA ARG A 208 17.46 -6.43 -8.64
C ARG A 208 15.98 -6.70 -8.95
N GLU A 209 15.15 -6.80 -7.91
CA GLU A 209 13.71 -7.05 -8.06
C GLU A 209 12.81 -5.82 -8.20
N VAL A 210 13.37 -4.61 -8.14
CA VAL A 210 12.62 -3.35 -8.24
C VAL A 210 13.22 -2.45 -9.32
N ALA A 211 12.38 -1.61 -9.93
CA ALA A 211 12.85 -0.65 -10.92
C ALA A 211 13.56 0.53 -10.25
N ALA A 212 14.45 1.19 -11.00
CA ALA A 212 14.97 2.49 -10.61
C ALA A 212 13.84 3.56 -10.58
N PRO A 213 13.91 4.56 -9.69
CA PRO A 213 13.02 5.71 -9.72
C PRO A 213 13.29 6.58 -10.95
N HIS A 214 12.26 7.18 -11.55
CA HIS A 214 12.43 8.20 -12.59
C HIS A 214 11.87 9.57 -12.17
N THR A 215 10.93 9.63 -11.23
CA THR A 215 10.43 10.93 -10.77
C THR A 215 11.55 11.62 -10.02
N TRP A 216 11.76 12.91 -10.31
CA TRP A 216 12.77 13.71 -9.62
C TRP A 216 12.64 13.59 -8.10
N LEU A 217 11.40 13.61 -7.58
CA LEU A 217 11.10 13.48 -6.16
C LEU A 217 11.67 12.20 -5.53
N LEU A 218 11.51 11.03 -6.16
CA LEU A 218 11.95 9.74 -5.63
C LEU A 218 13.41 9.39 -6.01
N ALA A 219 13.91 9.93 -7.12
CA ALA A 219 15.29 9.72 -7.56
C ALA A 219 16.29 10.61 -6.79
N THR A 220 15.96 11.88 -6.60
CA THR A 220 16.94 12.88 -6.15
C THR A 220 16.38 13.87 -5.13
N GLY A 221 15.16 14.37 -5.32
CA GLY A 221 14.60 15.49 -4.57
C GLY A 221 14.58 15.25 -3.07
N TRP A 222 14.21 14.05 -2.63
CA TRP A 222 14.22 13.66 -1.21
C TRP A 222 15.60 13.76 -0.54
N ARG A 223 16.70 13.62 -1.30
CA ARG A 223 18.08 13.65 -0.78
C ARG A 223 18.43 15.01 -0.18
N ARG A 224 17.76 16.09 -0.62
CA ARG A 224 17.91 17.45 -0.06
C ARG A 224 17.52 17.54 1.42
N ILE A 225 16.68 16.62 1.89
CA ILE A 225 16.27 16.53 3.30
C ILE A 225 17.29 15.70 4.13
N GLY A 226 18.21 15.00 3.46
CA GLY A 226 19.24 14.18 4.07
C GLY A 226 18.99 12.68 3.91
N LEU A 227 20.09 11.93 3.82
CA LEU A 227 20.10 10.46 3.74
C LEU A 227 19.39 9.81 4.94
N ILE A 228 18.97 8.56 4.76
CA ILE A 228 18.24 7.81 5.78
C ILE A 228 19.23 7.08 6.67
N ASP A 229 19.16 7.33 7.97
CA ASP A 229 19.94 6.56 8.94
C ASP A 229 19.34 5.15 9.04
N PRO A 230 20.10 4.06 8.78
CA PRO A 230 19.60 2.70 8.98
C PRO A 230 19.14 2.40 10.41
N ALA A 231 19.60 3.18 11.39
CA ALA A 231 19.18 3.10 12.77
C ALA A 231 17.88 3.88 13.07
N GLU A 232 17.35 4.69 12.13
CA GLU A 232 16.11 5.46 12.29
C GLU A 232 14.94 4.51 12.66
N VAL A 233 14.04 4.99 13.51
CA VAL A 233 12.79 4.29 13.85
C VAL A 233 11.62 5.17 13.42
N PRO A 234 10.99 4.88 12.26
CA PRO A 234 9.92 5.72 11.73
C PRO A 234 8.74 5.86 12.69
N GLY A 235 8.20 7.08 12.81
CA GLY A 235 7.02 7.38 13.62
C GLY A 235 7.27 7.40 15.13
N GLY A 236 8.54 7.40 15.57
CA GLY A 236 8.87 7.96 16.89
C GLY A 236 8.84 9.48 16.81
N ASN A 237 8.26 10.14 17.81
CA ASN A 237 8.63 11.52 18.05
C ASN A 237 10.13 11.56 18.30
N SER A 238 10.80 12.50 17.64
CA SER A 238 12.15 12.94 17.97
C SER A 238 12.27 13.20 19.46
#